data_AF-A0A948DZS3-F1
#
_entry.id   AF-A0A948DZS3-F1
#
_cell.length_a   1.000
_cell.length_b   1.000
_cell.length_c   1.000
_cell.angle_alpha   90.00
_cell.angle_beta   90.00
_cell.angle_gamma   90.00
#
_symmetry.space_group_name_H-M   'P 1'
#
loop_
_entity.id
_entity.type
_entity.pdbx_description
1 polymer ?
#
loop_
_entity_poly.entity_id
_entity_poly.type
_entity_poly.pdbx_seq_one_letter_code
_entity_poly.pdbx_strand_id
1 'polypeptide(L)'
;MKKLHSFGILAVIIGLISCEKHDDKSEKLCERYSECNAMEYDECLSSIGSLSLSSDCYDSMMDTTCEDHLSAPPSYFGTCFPYCSVESRECRNDKIYLCNGTYEMVYNCEKVCEYAYDGAEYTGTCGTVAPNGEISAEEVCWCQY
;
A
#
# COMPACT_ATOMS: atom_id res chain seq x y z
N MET A 1 -19.46 55.47 17.00
CA MET A 1 -19.67 54.23 17.78
C MET A 1 -20.08 53.14 16.81
N LYS A 2 -19.33 52.03 16.79
CA LYS A 2 -19.50 50.88 15.89
C LYS A 2 -20.71 50.03 16.31
N LYS A 3 -21.42 49.46 15.34
CA LYS A 3 -21.91 48.06 15.33
C LYS A 3 -22.51 47.73 13.95
N LEU A 4 -21.68 47.12 13.09
CA LEU A 4 -22.14 46.35 11.93
C LEU A 4 -22.55 44.97 12.45
N HIS A 5 -23.77 44.55 12.14
CA HIS A 5 -24.27 43.21 12.42
C HIS A 5 -23.70 42.21 11.41
N SER A 6 -22.91 41.28 11.95
CA SER A 6 -22.80 39.86 11.59
C SER A 6 -22.84 39.49 10.09
N PHE A 7 -21.66 39.49 9.47
CA PHE A 7 -21.36 38.59 8.36
C PHE A 7 -21.03 37.21 8.95
N GLY A 8 -22.01 36.32 9.00
CA GLY A 8 -21.79 34.89 9.20
C GLY A 8 -21.50 34.23 7.85
N ILE A 9 -20.36 34.58 7.23
CA ILE A 9 -19.88 33.88 6.04
C ILE A 9 -19.39 32.51 6.49
N LEU A 10 -20.24 31.53 6.23
CA LEU A 10 -19.94 30.16 5.79
C LEU A 10 -18.42 29.88 5.75
N ALA A 11 -17.86 29.42 6.87
CA ALA A 11 -16.56 28.80 6.88
C ALA A 11 -16.70 27.45 6.18
N VAL A 12 -16.60 27.46 4.84
CA VAL A 12 -16.15 26.30 4.08
C VAL A 12 -14.70 26.10 4.49
N ILE A 13 -14.50 25.48 5.66
CA ILE A 13 -13.26 24.80 5.95
C ILE A 13 -13.31 23.61 5.00
N ILE A 14 -12.71 23.86 3.84
CA ILE A 14 -12.10 22.90 2.94
C ILE A 14 -11.79 21.68 3.79
N GLY A 15 -12.56 20.62 3.56
CA GLY A 15 -12.21 19.31 4.05
C GLY A 15 -10.74 19.17 3.68
N LEU A 16 -9.90 19.17 4.71
CA LEU A 16 -8.72 18.34 4.70
C LEU A 16 -9.30 16.96 4.38
N ILE A 17 -9.42 16.69 3.08
CA ILE A 17 -9.01 15.43 2.52
C ILE A 17 -7.61 15.31 3.13
N SER A 18 -7.53 14.72 4.32
CA SER A 18 -6.42 13.85 4.59
C SER A 18 -6.40 12.99 3.35
N CYS A 19 -5.47 13.29 2.44
CA CYS A 19 -4.75 12.23 1.79
C CYS A 19 -4.19 11.41 2.96
N GLU A 20 -5.04 10.58 3.58
CA GLU A 20 -4.55 9.39 4.24
C GLU A 20 -3.81 8.72 3.11
N LYS A 21 -2.48 8.84 3.17
CA LYS A 21 -1.60 7.94 2.46
C LYS A 21 -2.11 6.56 2.83
N HIS A 22 -2.94 5.98 1.96
CA HIS A 22 -3.43 4.63 2.09
C HIS A 22 -2.28 3.60 2.04
N ASP A 23 -1.04 4.08 1.93
CA ASP A 23 0.22 3.37 1.79
C ASP A 23 1.03 3.27 3.10
N ASP A 24 0.61 3.90 4.21
CA ASP A 24 1.27 3.74 5.52
C ASP A 24 0.90 2.41 6.21
N LYS A 25 -0.03 1.63 5.64
CA LYS A 25 -0.55 0.40 6.27
C LYS A 25 0.47 -0.72 6.32
N SER A 26 1.35 -0.85 5.32
CA SER A 26 2.44 -1.84 5.33
C SER A 26 3.52 -1.46 6.35
N GLU A 27 3.84 -0.16 6.47
CA GLU A 27 4.75 0.34 7.51
C GLU A 27 4.21 0.04 8.91
N LYS A 28 2.93 0.32 9.17
CA LYS A 28 2.27 -0.01 10.44
C LYS A 28 2.23 -1.50 10.74
N LEU A 29 2.06 -2.34 9.72
CA LEU A 29 2.20 -3.78 9.87
C LEU A 29 3.62 -4.17 10.30
N CYS A 30 4.65 -3.54 9.71
CA CYS A 30 6.03 -3.79 10.10
C CYS A 30 6.37 -3.30 11.51
N GLU A 31 5.82 -2.16 11.95
CA GLU A 31 5.89 -1.73 13.35
C GLU A 31 5.32 -2.83 14.26
N ARG A 32 4.16 -3.38 13.89
CA ARG A 32 3.48 -4.44 14.66
C ARG A 32 4.27 -5.74 14.72
N TYR A 33 4.84 -6.19 13.59
CA TYR A 33 5.72 -7.36 13.57
C TYR A 33 6.95 -7.18 14.46
N SER A 34 7.54 -5.98 14.47
CA SER A 34 8.67 -5.64 15.33
C SER A 34 8.28 -5.64 16.82
N GLU A 35 7.15 -5.03 17.19
CA GLU A 35 6.62 -5.06 18.56
C GLU A 35 6.43 -6.48 19.09
N CYS A 36 5.99 -7.39 18.21
CA CYS A 36 5.77 -8.79 18.53
C CYS A 36 7.04 -9.66 18.47
N ASN A 37 8.22 -9.07 18.16
CA ASN A 37 9.48 -9.77 17.93
C ASN A 37 9.37 -10.89 16.87
N ALA A 38 8.49 -10.69 15.89
CA ALA A 38 8.23 -11.66 14.84
C ALA A 38 9.15 -11.44 13.62
N MET A 39 9.49 -10.19 13.34
CA MET A 39 10.43 -9.78 12.29
C MET A 39 10.97 -8.39 12.62
N GLU A 40 12.22 -8.09 12.24
CA GLU A 40 12.76 -6.74 12.36
C GLU A 40 12.06 -5.78 11.39
N TYR A 41 11.91 -4.52 11.81
CA TYR A 41 11.15 -3.52 11.04
C TYR A 41 11.67 -3.35 9.60
N ASP A 42 12.99 -3.19 9.43
CA ASP A 42 13.61 -2.97 8.12
C ASP A 42 13.53 -4.23 7.23
N GLU A 43 13.64 -5.43 7.83
CA GLU A 43 13.46 -6.70 7.12
C GLU A 43 12.02 -6.85 6.62
N CYS A 44 11.05 -6.43 7.43
CA CYS A 44 9.66 -6.40 7.05
C CYS A 44 9.39 -5.42 5.91
N LEU A 45 9.90 -4.18 5.98
CA LEU A 45 9.72 -3.21 4.90
C LEU A 45 10.31 -3.70 3.58
N SER A 46 11.50 -4.30 3.61
CA SER A 46 12.11 -4.95 2.45
C SER A 46 11.20 -6.01 1.82
N SER A 47 10.51 -6.79 2.66
CA SER A 47 9.71 -7.93 2.22
C SER A 47 8.30 -7.55 1.74
N ILE A 48 7.64 -6.64 2.47
CA ILE A 48 6.21 -6.34 2.29
C ILE A 48 5.89 -4.85 2.23
N GLY A 49 6.87 -3.95 2.34
CA GLY A 49 6.66 -2.51 2.33
C GLY A 49 5.95 -2.01 1.07
N SER A 50 6.16 -2.70 -0.06
CA SER A 50 5.51 -2.40 -1.33
C SER A 50 4.06 -2.92 -1.45
N LEU A 51 3.59 -3.75 -0.51
CA LEU A 51 2.23 -4.28 -0.54
C LEU A 51 1.21 -3.20 -0.14
N SER A 52 0.14 -3.11 -0.92
CA SER A 52 -1.02 -2.29 -0.61
C SER A 52 -2.06 -3.13 0.12
N LEU A 53 -2.29 -2.82 1.39
CA LEU A 53 -3.19 -3.58 2.25
C LEU A 53 -4.60 -2.98 2.24
N SER A 54 -5.62 -3.83 2.11
CA SER A 54 -7.02 -3.42 2.26
C SER A 54 -7.28 -2.93 3.68
N SER A 55 -8.36 -2.17 3.90
CA SER A 55 -8.76 -1.78 5.27
C SER A 55 -9.12 -2.99 6.12
N ASP A 56 -9.87 -3.95 5.57
CA ASP A 56 -10.25 -5.17 6.29
C ASP A 56 -9.04 -6.00 6.71
N CYS A 57 -8.02 -6.09 5.85
CA CYS A 57 -6.74 -6.71 6.20
C CYS A 57 -6.06 -5.95 7.35
N TYR A 58 -5.93 -4.64 7.21
CA TYR A 58 -5.30 -3.79 8.22
C TYR A 58 -5.98 -3.92 9.59
N ASP A 59 -7.30 -3.80 9.65
CA ASP A 59 -8.06 -3.89 10.89
C ASP A 59 -7.91 -5.29 11.52
N SER A 60 -8.03 -6.35 10.70
CA SER A 60 -7.84 -7.73 11.15
C SER A 60 -6.45 -7.97 11.74
N MET A 61 -5.40 -7.38 11.16
CA MET A 61 -4.04 -7.50 11.69
C MET A 61 -3.88 -6.77 13.02
N MET A 62 -4.35 -5.52 13.11
CA MET A 62 -4.17 -4.70 14.31
C MET A 62 -4.94 -5.24 15.51
N ASP A 63 -6.05 -5.95 15.28
CA ASP A 63 -6.86 -6.57 16.33
C ASP A 63 -6.29 -7.93 16.82
N THR A 64 -5.26 -8.48 16.16
CA THR A 64 -4.67 -9.77 16.54
C THR A 64 -3.58 -9.67 17.61
N THR A 65 -3.38 -10.78 18.30
CA THR A 65 -2.35 -10.90 19.35
C THR A 65 -0.99 -11.20 18.74
N CYS A 66 0.09 -10.91 19.48
CA CYS A 66 1.43 -11.30 19.03
C CYS A 66 1.60 -12.82 18.87
N GLU A 67 0.87 -13.62 19.64
CA GLU A 67 0.85 -15.08 19.45
C GLU A 67 0.30 -15.46 18.07
N ASP A 68 -0.74 -14.77 17.60
CA ASP A 68 -1.30 -15.01 16.26
C ASP A 68 -0.37 -14.51 15.14
N HIS A 69 0.27 -13.34 15.31
CA HIS A 69 1.30 -12.85 14.37
C HIS A 69 2.49 -13.80 14.20
N LEU A 70 2.82 -14.56 15.24
CA LEU A 70 3.88 -15.57 15.23
C LEU A 70 3.44 -16.94 14.70
N SER A 71 2.14 -17.11 14.42
CA SER A 71 1.60 -18.37 13.90
C SER A 71 1.84 -18.50 12.39
N ALA A 72 1.74 -19.73 11.88
CA ALA A 72 1.98 -20.04 10.47
C ALA A 72 0.83 -20.91 9.89
N PRO A 73 -0.13 -20.32 9.14
CA PRO A 73 -0.31 -18.88 8.86
C PRO A 73 -1.05 -18.13 9.97
N PRO A 74 -0.86 -16.79 10.10
CA PRO A 74 -1.70 -15.92 10.95
C PRO A 74 -3.17 -15.96 10.56
N SER A 75 -4.07 -15.74 11.52
CA SER A 75 -5.51 -15.82 11.28
C SER A 75 -6.03 -14.82 10.24
N TYR A 76 -5.39 -13.65 10.13
CA TYR A 76 -5.72 -12.61 9.16
C TYR A 76 -5.18 -12.87 7.74
N PHE A 77 -4.34 -13.89 7.54
CA PHE A 77 -3.64 -14.11 6.28
C PHE A 77 -4.59 -14.19 5.07
N GLY A 78 -5.70 -14.92 5.19
CA GLY A 78 -6.68 -15.04 4.11
C GLY A 78 -7.47 -13.77 3.83
N THR A 79 -7.58 -12.86 4.80
CA THR A 79 -8.19 -11.53 4.62
C THR A 79 -7.25 -10.61 3.84
N CYS A 80 -5.95 -10.71 4.10
CA CYS A 80 -4.92 -9.91 3.45
C CYS A 80 -4.57 -10.39 2.04
N PHE A 81 -4.59 -11.70 1.84
CA PHE A 81 -4.20 -12.35 0.60
C PHE A 81 -5.33 -13.27 0.15
N PRO A 82 -6.36 -12.73 -0.52
CA PRO A 82 -7.49 -13.52 -0.95
C PRO A 82 -7.05 -14.55 -2.00
N TYR A 83 -7.75 -15.69 -2.04
CA TYR A 83 -7.44 -16.77 -2.97
C TYR A 83 -7.70 -16.34 -4.42
N CYS A 84 -6.78 -16.74 -5.31
CA CYS A 84 -6.93 -16.57 -6.75
C CYS A 84 -6.42 -17.83 -7.46
N SER A 85 -7.03 -18.21 -8.58
CA SER A 85 -6.80 -19.51 -9.23
C SER A 85 -6.15 -19.43 -10.61
N VAL A 86 -5.97 -18.24 -11.16
CA VAL A 86 -5.42 -18.02 -12.50
C VAL A 86 -4.29 -17.03 -12.41
N GLU A 87 -3.08 -17.46 -12.74
CA GLU A 87 -1.93 -16.57 -12.80
C GLU A 87 -2.24 -15.36 -13.68
N SER A 88 -2.07 -14.18 -13.10
CA SER A 88 -2.37 -12.93 -13.78
C SER A 88 -1.54 -11.81 -13.17
N ARG A 89 -1.26 -10.81 -14.01
CA ARG A 89 -0.59 -9.58 -13.61
C ARG A 89 -1.26 -8.42 -14.32
N GLU A 90 -1.83 -7.50 -13.57
CA GLU A 90 -2.60 -6.38 -14.12
C GLU A 90 -2.20 -5.07 -13.44
N CYS A 91 -1.94 -4.04 -14.25
CA CYS A 91 -1.83 -2.67 -13.78
C CYS A 91 -3.22 -2.05 -13.67
N ARG A 92 -3.57 -1.53 -12.48
CA ARG A 92 -4.80 -0.77 -12.27
C ARG A 92 -4.59 0.30 -11.21
N ASN A 93 -4.86 1.56 -11.56
CA ASN A 93 -4.75 2.72 -10.67
C ASN A 93 -3.37 2.77 -9.96
N ASP A 94 -2.29 2.68 -10.74
CA ASP A 94 -0.92 2.76 -10.22
C ASP A 94 -0.54 1.65 -9.22
N LYS A 95 -1.22 0.51 -9.34
CA LYS A 95 -0.95 -0.71 -8.58
C LYS A 95 -0.83 -1.90 -9.50
N ILE A 96 0.04 -2.84 -9.13
CA ILE A 96 0.12 -4.15 -9.76
C ILE A 96 -0.69 -5.14 -8.93
N TYR A 97 -1.71 -5.72 -9.54
CA TYR A 97 -2.43 -6.88 -9.03
C TYR A 97 -1.76 -8.12 -9.57
N LEU A 98 -1.21 -8.95 -8.68
CA LEU A 98 -0.51 -10.17 -9.02
C LEU A 98 -1.24 -11.36 -8.39
N CYS A 99 -1.77 -12.23 -9.22
CA CYS A 99 -2.18 -13.57 -8.81
C CYS A 99 -1.06 -14.56 -9.12
N ASN A 100 -0.57 -15.28 -8.11
CA ASN A 100 0.46 -16.33 -8.27
C ASN A 100 -0.13 -17.75 -8.39
N GLY A 101 -1.41 -17.86 -8.75
CA GLY A 101 -2.14 -19.13 -8.81
C GLY A 101 -2.60 -19.69 -7.45
N THR A 102 -2.32 -18.98 -6.35
CA THR A 102 -2.89 -19.30 -5.03
C THR A 102 -3.44 -18.06 -4.34
N TYR A 103 -2.69 -16.95 -4.29
CA TYR A 103 -3.09 -15.75 -3.58
C TYR A 103 -2.89 -14.51 -4.46
N GLU A 104 -3.81 -13.55 -4.30
CA GLU A 104 -3.68 -12.23 -4.89
C GLU A 104 -2.87 -11.32 -3.96
N MET A 105 -1.89 -10.64 -4.55
CA MET A 105 -1.10 -9.60 -3.91
C MET A 105 -1.25 -8.31 -4.70
N VAL A 106 -1.35 -7.19 -3.99
CA VAL A 106 -1.45 -5.87 -4.61
C VAL A 106 -0.21 -5.08 -4.22
N TYR A 107 0.54 -4.61 -5.21
CA TYR A 107 1.72 -3.79 -5.00
C TYR A 107 1.42 -2.34 -5.36
N ASN A 108 1.77 -1.41 -4.47
CA ASN A 108 1.76 0.02 -4.77
C ASN A 108 3.02 0.37 -5.58
N CYS A 109 2.86 0.95 -6.76
CA CYS A 109 4.01 1.22 -7.63
C CYS A 109 4.96 2.30 -7.13
N GLU A 110 4.47 3.30 -6.40
CA GLU A 110 5.31 4.29 -5.72
C GLU A 110 6.24 3.60 -4.72
N LYS A 111 5.65 2.73 -3.87
CA LYS A 111 6.40 1.96 -2.88
C LYS A 111 7.31 0.89 -3.50
N VAL A 112 6.93 0.30 -4.64
CA VAL A 112 7.83 -0.58 -5.40
C VAL A 112 9.07 0.19 -5.84
N CYS A 113 8.92 1.40 -6.39
CA CYS A 113 10.07 2.23 -6.76
C CYS A 113 10.91 2.60 -5.53
N GLU A 114 10.27 3.03 -4.43
CA GLU A 114 10.95 3.42 -3.19
C GLU A 114 11.78 2.27 -2.59
N TYR A 115 11.23 1.06 -2.48
CA TYR A 115 11.88 -0.04 -1.78
C TYR A 115 12.71 -0.97 -2.68
N ALA A 116 12.32 -1.18 -3.94
CA ALA A 116 13.04 -2.09 -4.83
C ALA A 116 14.16 -1.41 -5.63
N TYR A 117 14.08 -0.08 -5.81
CA TYR A 117 15.00 0.68 -6.65
C TYR A 117 15.50 1.93 -5.90
N ASP A 118 16.54 1.74 -5.07
CA ASP A 118 17.13 2.81 -4.25
C ASP A 118 17.41 4.09 -5.06
N GLY A 119 16.76 5.18 -4.66
CA GLY A 119 16.86 6.50 -5.31
C GLY A 119 16.04 6.68 -6.59
N ALA A 120 15.22 5.70 -7.00
CA ALA A 120 14.34 5.84 -8.15
C ALA A 120 13.01 6.50 -7.77
N GLU A 121 12.58 7.47 -8.56
CA GLU A 121 11.29 8.13 -8.43
C GLU A 121 10.24 7.40 -9.28
N TYR A 122 9.02 7.26 -8.73
CA TYR A 122 7.89 6.73 -9.48
C TYR A 122 7.47 7.69 -10.58
N THR A 123 7.35 7.17 -11.80
CA THR A 123 7.01 8.00 -12.98
C THR A 123 5.52 8.35 -13.07
N GLY A 124 4.69 7.86 -12.15
CA GLY A 124 3.24 8.06 -12.19
C GLY A 124 2.50 7.11 -13.12
N THR A 125 3.12 6.00 -13.56
CA THR A 125 2.44 4.98 -14.36
C THR A 125 2.95 3.56 -14.08
N CYS A 126 2.00 2.62 -13.99
CA CYS A 126 2.26 1.22 -14.31
C CYS A 126 1.74 0.88 -15.70
N GLY A 127 2.33 -0.14 -16.33
CA GLY A 127 2.00 -0.46 -17.71
C GLY A 127 2.96 -1.46 -18.35
N THR A 128 2.60 -1.95 -19.52
CA THR A 128 3.56 -2.53 -20.49
C THR A 128 4.36 -1.47 -21.25
N VAL A 129 3.98 -0.19 -21.19
CA VAL A 129 4.68 0.91 -21.89
C VAL A 129 4.97 2.04 -20.92
N ALA A 130 6.23 2.47 -20.89
CA ALA A 130 6.72 3.58 -20.07
C ALA A 130 6.41 4.95 -20.72
N PRO A 131 6.46 6.06 -19.95
CA PRO A 131 6.30 7.41 -20.51
C PRO A 131 7.35 7.79 -21.55
N ASN A 132 8.55 7.22 -21.45
CA ASN A 132 9.65 7.44 -22.41
C ASN A 132 9.57 6.52 -23.64
N GLY A 133 8.52 5.68 -23.75
CA GLY A 133 8.30 4.76 -24.86
C GLY A 133 9.01 3.41 -24.72
N GLU A 134 9.67 3.12 -23.59
CA GLU A 134 10.15 1.77 -23.29
C GLU A 134 8.98 0.79 -23.18
N ILE A 135 9.21 -0.47 -23.56
CA ILE A 135 8.18 -1.51 -23.61
C ILE A 135 8.65 -2.71 -22.78
N SER A 136 7.77 -3.18 -21.91
CA SER A 136 7.91 -4.41 -21.12
C SER A 136 6.98 -5.49 -21.66
N ALA A 137 7.39 -6.76 -21.53
CA ALA A 137 6.57 -7.91 -21.88
C ALA A 137 5.41 -8.14 -20.87
N GLU A 138 5.55 -7.58 -19.67
CA GLU A 138 4.59 -7.69 -18.57
C GLU A 138 4.26 -6.30 -18.00
N GLU A 139 3.14 -6.19 -17.31
CA GLU A 139 2.75 -4.98 -16.58
C GLU A 139 3.74 -4.69 -15.44
N VAL A 140 4.45 -3.57 -15.48
CA VAL A 140 5.45 -3.20 -14.47
C VAL A 140 5.18 -1.81 -13.89
N CYS A 141 5.74 -1.54 -12.72
CA CYS A 141 5.83 -0.20 -12.17
C CYS A 141 7.02 0.51 -12.81
N TRP A 142 6.80 1.66 -13.46
CA TRP A 142 7.88 2.39 -14.10
C TRP A 142 8.53 3.39 -13.13
N CYS A 143 9.83 3.21 -12.90
CA CYS A 143 10.65 4.04 -12.03
C CYS A 143 11.72 4.77 -12.86
N GLN A 144 12.13 5.96 -12.43
CA GLN A 144 13.15 6.78 -13.10
C GLN A 144 14.25 7.17 -12.11
N TYR A 145 15.50 7.17 -12.59
CA TYR A 145 16.68 7.67 -11.86
C TYR A 145 17.07 9.08 -12.31
#